data_AF-A0A261F6A8-F1
#
_entry.id   AF-A0A261F6A8-F1
#
_cell.length_a   1.000
_cell.length_b   1.000
_cell.length_c   1.000
_cell.angle_alpha   90.00
_cell.angle_beta   90.00
_cell.angle_gamma   90.00
#
_symmetry.space_group_name_H-M   'P 1'
#
loop_
_entity.id
_entity.type
_entity.pdbx_description
1 polymer ?
#
loop_
_entity_poly.entity_id
_entity_poly.type
_entity_poly.pdbx_seq_one_letter_code
_entity_poly.pdbx_strand_id
1 'polypeptide(L)'
;MSDTNAEVSLISPSEWELMRVVWTEGPSKAKTLVENMSKKSQWSESTTKTLLRRLVSKGILTTKSVEGQRGFLYTPTVAEKEAMRDQA
;
A
#
# COMPACT_ATOMS: atom_id res chain seq x y z
N MET A 1 -7.18 -18.77 -9.19
CA MET A 1 -7.25 -17.66 -8.22
C MET A 1 -6.62 -18.16 -6.94
N SER A 2 -5.28 -18.22 -6.86
CA SER A 2 -4.60 -18.94 -5.76
C SER A 2 -3.19 -18.44 -5.43
N ASP A 3 -2.81 -17.18 -5.71
CA ASP A 3 -1.41 -16.74 -5.52
C ASP A 3 -1.21 -15.50 -4.64
N THR A 4 -2.29 -14.89 -4.12
CA THR A 4 -2.18 -13.63 -3.35
C THR A 4 -1.39 -13.77 -2.04
N ASN A 5 -1.40 -14.94 -1.39
CA ASN A 5 -0.72 -15.14 -0.09
C ASN A 5 0.82 -15.13 -0.20
N ALA A 6 1.39 -15.68 -1.28
CA ALA A 6 2.85 -15.77 -1.41
C ALA A 6 3.52 -14.39 -1.46
N GLU A 7 2.90 -13.42 -2.13
CA GLU A 7 3.43 -12.06 -2.27
C GLU A 7 3.42 -11.27 -0.96
N VAL A 8 2.50 -11.60 -0.04
CA VAL A 8 2.38 -10.92 1.25
C VAL A 8 3.54 -11.25 2.19
N SER A 9 4.07 -12.47 2.09
CA SER A 9 5.30 -12.87 2.81
C SER A 9 6.53 -12.05 2.39
N LEU A 10 6.50 -11.41 1.22
CA LEU A 10 7.61 -10.61 0.67
C LEU A 10 7.53 -9.13 1.05
N ILE A 11 6.56 -8.70 1.85
CA ILE A 11 6.44 -7.32 2.30
C ILE A 11 7.57 -7.00 3.28
N SER A 12 8.43 -6.06 2.92
CA SER A 12 9.49 -5.56 3.79
C SER A 12 8.92 -4.72 4.95
N PRO A 13 9.67 -4.50 6.04
CA PRO A 13 9.19 -3.70 7.17
C PRO A 13 8.68 -2.30 6.80
N SER A 14 9.35 -1.62 5.86
CA SER A 14 8.93 -0.30 5.37
C SER A 14 7.66 -0.37 4.51
N GLU A 15 7.53 -1.40 3.67
CA GLU A 15 6.29 -1.59 2.90
C GLU A 15 5.11 -1.94 3.83
N TRP A 16 5.37 -2.69 4.90
CA TRP A 16 4.39 -3.01 5.94
C TRP A 16 3.87 -1.76 6.65
N GLU A 17 4.75 -0.81 6.93
CA GLU A 17 4.34 0.45 7.56
C GLU A 17 3.42 1.29 6.69
N LEU A 18 3.68 1.31 5.38
CA LEU A 18 2.80 1.95 4.41
C LEU A 18 1.46 1.21 4.28
N MET A 19 1.48 -0.14 4.26
CA MET A 19 0.27 -0.95 4.21
C MET A 19 -0.61 -0.74 5.43
N ARG A 20 -0.05 -0.57 6.64
CA ARG A 20 -0.83 -0.21 7.85
C ARG A 20 -1.64 1.07 7.66
N VAL A 21 -1.05 2.09 7.04
CA VAL A 21 -1.76 3.34 6.73
C VAL A 21 -2.87 3.09 5.72
N VAL A 22 -2.59 2.33 4.65
CA VAL A 22 -3.58 2.02 3.61
C VAL A 22 -4.74 1.17 4.15
N TRP A 23 -4.49 0.20 5.03
CA TRP A 23 -5.56 -0.60 5.66
C TRP A 23 -6.41 0.22 6.63
N THR A 24 -5.79 1.15 7.37
CA THR A 24 -6.51 2.02 8.31
C THR A 24 -7.38 3.04 7.58
N GLU A 25 -6.83 3.70 6.56
CA GLU A 25 -7.52 4.74 5.79
C GLU A 25 -8.47 4.17 4.73
N GLY A 26 -8.21 2.95 4.26
CA GLY A 26 -8.86 2.38 3.08
C GLY A 26 -8.34 2.97 1.77
N PRO A 27 -9.08 2.77 0.66
CA PRO A 27 -8.69 3.24 -0.67
C PRO A 27 -8.33 4.73 -0.68
N SER A 28 -7.06 5.04 -0.98
CA SER A 28 -6.49 6.37 -0.75
C SER A 28 -5.65 6.87 -1.91
N LYS A 29 -5.60 8.19 -2.11
CA LYS A 29 -4.76 8.79 -3.16
C LYS A 29 -3.30 8.82 -2.73
N ALA A 30 -2.39 8.80 -3.71
CA ALA A 30 -0.94 8.90 -3.44
C ALA A 30 -0.58 10.09 -2.54
N LYS A 31 -1.23 11.24 -2.76
CA LYS A 31 -1.01 12.47 -1.98
C LYS A 31 -1.36 12.27 -0.50
N THR A 32 -2.52 11.68 -0.20
CA THR A 32 -2.95 11.39 1.17
C THR A 32 -1.97 10.44 1.86
N LEU A 33 -1.53 9.39 1.16
CA LEU A 33 -0.55 8.45 1.69
C LEU A 33 0.80 9.12 1.97
N VAL A 34 1.27 9.98 1.07
CA VAL A 34 2.50 10.77 1.26
C VAL A 34 2.37 11.70 2.47
N GLU A 35 1.26 12.40 2.63
CA GLU A 35 1.02 13.29 3.77
C GLU A 35 1.01 12.51 5.10
N ASN A 36 0.35 11.34 5.12
CA ASN A 36 0.31 10.48 6.30
C ASN A 36 1.70 9.91 6.64
N MET A 37 2.44 9.42 5.65
CA MET A 37 3.80 8.91 5.85
C MET A 37 4.79 10.00 6.27
N SER A 38 4.65 11.21 5.72
CA SER A 38 5.47 12.35 6.10
C SER A 38 5.23 12.75 7.55
N LYS A 39 3.98 12.68 8.04
CA LYS A 39 3.64 12.98 9.43
C LYS A 39 4.08 11.87 10.39
N LYS A 40 3.91 10.60 10.01
CA LYS A 40 4.15 9.44 10.88
C LYS A 40 5.61 9.00 10.93
N SER A 41 6.26 8.92 9.77
CA SER A 41 7.57 8.28 9.60
C SER A 41 8.60 9.23 8.98
N GLN A 42 8.24 10.51 8.77
CA GLN A 42 9.10 11.54 8.17
C GLN A 42 9.67 11.14 6.80
N TRP A 43 8.96 10.29 6.07
CA TRP A 43 9.39 9.87 4.75
C TRP A 43 9.16 10.96 3.72
N SER A 44 10.11 11.07 2.80
CA SER A 44 9.95 11.92 1.63
C SER A 44 8.85 11.37 0.71
N GLU A 45 8.32 12.25 -0.13
CA GLU A 45 7.37 11.87 -1.17
C GLU A 45 7.95 10.82 -2.13
N SER A 46 9.24 10.92 -2.48
CA SER A 46 9.90 9.96 -3.37
C SER A 46 10.03 8.58 -2.74
N THR A 47 10.35 8.50 -1.44
CA THR A 47 10.40 7.25 -0.68
C THR A 47 9.03 6.57 -0.70
N THR A 48 7.97 7.30 -0.34
CA THR A 48 6.61 6.76 -0.31
C THR A 48 6.15 6.28 -1.69
N LYS A 49 6.36 7.08 -2.75
CA LYS A 49 6.04 6.69 -4.13
C LYS A 49 6.79 5.45 -4.59
N THR A 50 8.05 5.29 -4.16
CA THR A 50 8.86 4.10 -4.48
C THR A 50 8.27 2.85 -3.84
N LEU A 51 7.88 2.93 -2.56
CA LEU A 51 7.24 1.82 -1.85
C LEU A 51 5.88 1.47 -2.45
N LEU A 52 5.06 2.47 -2.81
CA LEU A 52 3.79 2.26 -3.50
C LEU A 52 3.99 1.50 -4.81
N ARG A 53 4.98 1.89 -5.63
CA ARG A 53 5.30 1.17 -6.86
C ARG A 53 5.69 -0.29 -6.60
N ARG A 54 6.54 -0.54 -5.60
CA ARG A 54 6.96 -1.91 -5.27
C ARG A 54 5.78 -2.78 -4.83
N LEU A 55 4.90 -2.25 -3.97
CA LEU A 55 3.68 -2.94 -3.54
C LEU A 55 2.71 -3.21 -4.69
N VAL A 56 2.60 -2.29 -5.64
CA VAL A 56 1.79 -2.50 -6.85
C VAL A 56 2.40 -3.56 -7.76
N SER A 57 3.73 -3.55 -7.93
CA SER A 57 4.43 -4.57 -8.71
C SER A 57 4.33 -5.97 -8.09
N LYS A 58 4.22 -6.07 -6.76
CA LYS A 58 3.94 -7.31 -6.02
C LYS A 58 2.46 -7.70 -6.02
N GLY A 59 1.57 -6.88 -6.59
CA GLY A 59 0.13 -7.15 -6.63
C GLY A 59 -0.60 -6.97 -5.29
N ILE A 60 0.05 -6.44 -4.26
CA ILE A 60 -0.51 -6.19 -2.91
C ILE A 60 -1.34 -4.90 -2.88
N LEU A 61 -0.95 -3.92 -3.71
CA LEU A 61 -1.73 -2.73 -3.97
C LEU A 61 -2.16 -2.73 -5.43
N THR A 62 -3.35 -2.20 -5.70
CA THR A 62 -3.78 -1.87 -7.06
C THR A 62 -4.01 -0.38 -7.18
N THR A 63 -3.71 0.18 -8.35
CA THR A 63 -4.01 1.57 -8.68
C THR A 63 -5.15 1.63 -9.67
N LYS A 64 -6.16 2.43 -9.36
CA LYS A 64 -7.26 2.72 -10.29
C LYS A 64 -7.35 4.21 -10.54
N SER A 65 -7.52 4.60 -11.81
CA SER A 65 -7.91 5.95 -12.17
C SER A 65 -9.38 6.13 -11.82
N VAL A 66 -9.70 7.19 -11.08
CA VAL A 66 -11.08 7.53 -10.76
C VAL A 66 -11.58 8.51 -11.81
N GLU A 67 -12.66 8.15 -12.52
CA GLU A 67 -13.24 9.00 -13.55
C GLU A 67 -13.68 10.35 -12.94
N GLY A 68 -13.37 11.44 -13.64
CA GLY A 68 -13.63 12.79 -13.16
C GLY A 68 -12.69 13.29 -12.04
N GLN A 69 -11.70 12.50 -11.60
CA GLN A 69 -10.73 12.93 -10.60
C GLN A 69 -9.28 12.79 -11.08
N ARG A 70 -8.48 13.83 -10.87
CA ARG A 70 -7.05 13.79 -11.16
C ARG A 70 -6.32 12.91 -10.13
N GLY A 71 -5.71 11.83 -10.58
CA GLY A 71 -4.83 10.97 -9.80
C GLY A 71 -5.24 9.50 -9.77
N PHE A 72 -4.47 8.71 -9.03
CA PHE A 72 -4.69 7.27 -8.85
C PHE A 72 -5.10 6.99 -7.41
N LEU A 73 -6.10 6.12 -7.26
CA LEU A 73 -6.54 5.55 -5.99
C LEU A 73 -5.80 4.24 -5.75
N TYR A 74 -5.07 4.16 -4.66
CA TYR A 74 -4.39 2.96 -4.20
C TYR A 74 -5.33 2.18 -3.31
N THR A 75 -5.60 0.93 -3.67
CA THR A 75 -6.50 0.05 -2.95
C THR A 75 -5.75 -1.21 -2.53
N PRO A 76 -5.86 -1.65 -1.26
CA PRO A 76 -5.29 -2.92 -0.84
C PRO A 76 -6.02 -4.08 -1.51
N THR A 77 -5.27 -5.02 -2.06
CA THR A 77 -5.82 -6.26 -2.64
C THR A 77 -5.89 -7.40 -1.61
N VAL A 78 -5.21 -7.21 -0.48
CA VAL A 78 -5.09 -8.17 0.62
C VAL A 78 -5.66 -7.55 1.89
N ALA A 79 -6.42 -8.33 2.67
CA ALA A 79 -6.88 -7.87 3.98
C ALA A 79 -5.75 -7.92 5.02
N GLU A 80 -5.73 -6.95 5.95
CA GLU A 80 -4.73 -6.91 7.03
C GLU A 80 -4.63 -8.24 7.80
N LYS A 81 -5.78 -8.85 8.11
CA LYS A 81 -5.85 -10.14 8.83
C LYS A 81 -5.19 -11.28 8.07
N GLU A 82 -5.31 -11.30 6.74
CA GLU A 82 -4.67 -12.32 5.89
C GLU A 82 -3.16 -12.08 5.86
N ALA A 83 -2.74 -10.82 5.78
CA ALA A 83 -1.33 -10.47 5.79
C ALA A 83 -0.61 -10.78 7.10
N MET A 84 -1.31 -10.63 8.23
CA MET A 84 -0.76 -10.96 9.55
C MET A 84 -0.65 -12.49 9.77
N ARG A 85 -1.50 -13.29 9.12
CA ARG A 85 -1.52 -14.75 9.32
C ARG A 85 -0.27 -15.43 8.75
N ASP A 86 0.32 -14.87 7.70
CA ASP A 86 1.50 -15.43 7.02
C ASP A 86 2.84 -14.95 7.62
N GLN A 87 2.81 -14.12 8.67
CA GLN A 87 4.01 -13.76 9.46
C GLN A 87 4.25 -14.66 10.68
N ALA A 88 3.39 -15.66 10.92
CA ALA A 88 3.44 -16.55 12.08
C ALA A 88 4.20 -17.86 11.82
#